data_AF-A0A8H3G5E0-F1
#
_entry.id   AF-A0A8H3G5E0-F1
#
_cell.length_a   1.000
_cell.length_b   1.000
_cell.length_c   1.000
_cell.angle_alpha   90.00
_cell.angle_beta   90.00
_cell.angle_gamma   90.00
#
_symmetry.space_group_name_H-M   'P 1'
#
loop_
_entity.id
_entity.type
_entity.pdbx_description
1 polymer ?
#
loop_
_entity_poly.entity_id
_entity_poly.type
_entity_poly.pdbx_seq_one_letter_code
_entity_poly.pdbx_strand_id
1 'polypeptide(L)'
;MTIKPGDILFTGTPQSVILGEKAPPHQRRWLQPGDDIVSDIEGLGQLRVHLSGHQKKTKPKANNEIPRNLATIDRLAVLTGGEAHVTDVSQWSPGVNEDKSMRFSNNAYLIKHGNDWLLWDTGLQDDLIEIPDGKVVAHGVRGVVTKTVASQLQNLGVKPEEISHIAFSHAHFDHVGNSRSFSKAKWYVQESEFDAMFGPDYAQYGFVPDLYETMRDNLVVVTGDEYDIFGDGSVTIVSTPGHTPGHQSVLVSLADRGPVMLSGDMAHFWDNFCCRRVPHMTTSEKKTKESMDKVDAMVRAEGAELWINHDWEQNQKIPHAPEWIL
;
A
#
# COMPACT_ATOMS: atom_id res chain seq x y z
N MET A 1 -5.75 -2.78 -19.00
CA MET A 1 -6.62 -3.33 -20.07
C MET A 1 -5.76 -4.22 -20.96
N THR A 2 -6.08 -5.51 -21.09
CA THR A 2 -5.30 -6.46 -21.89
C THR A 2 -6.01 -6.68 -23.22
N ILE A 3 -5.40 -6.24 -24.33
CA ILE A 3 -5.95 -6.39 -25.68
C ILE A 3 -5.63 -7.79 -26.20
N LYS A 4 -6.61 -8.46 -26.80
CA LYS A 4 -6.49 -9.81 -27.39
C LYS A 4 -6.70 -9.77 -28.92
N PRO A 5 -6.19 -10.77 -29.66
CA PRO A 5 -6.50 -10.92 -31.07
C PRO A 5 -8.02 -10.97 -31.32
N GLY A 6 -8.53 -10.06 -32.16
CA GLY A 6 -9.96 -9.89 -32.44
C GLY A 6 -10.61 -8.69 -31.77
N ASP A 7 -9.93 -8.01 -30.85
CA ASP A 7 -10.41 -6.77 -30.26
C ASP A 7 -10.41 -5.64 -31.30
N ILE A 8 -11.54 -4.94 -31.42
CA ILE A 8 -11.70 -3.78 -32.28
C ILE A 8 -11.63 -2.52 -31.42
N LEU A 9 -10.62 -1.69 -31.67
CA LEU A 9 -10.45 -0.40 -31.02
C LEU A 9 -11.06 0.69 -31.90
N PHE A 10 -12.07 1.39 -31.37
CA PHE A 10 -12.60 2.58 -32.02
C PHE A 10 -11.68 3.76 -31.76
N THR A 11 -10.81 4.06 -32.71
CA THR A 11 -10.00 5.27 -32.71
C THR A 11 -10.55 6.23 -33.75
N GLY A 12 -11.05 7.39 -33.32
CA GLY A 12 -11.56 8.40 -34.22
C GLY A 12 -11.89 9.68 -33.47
N THR A 13 -11.54 10.80 -34.10
CA THR A 13 -12.01 12.13 -33.69
C THR A 13 -13.32 12.36 -34.43
N PRO A 14 -14.47 12.54 -33.75
CA PRO A 14 -15.74 12.83 -34.44
C PRO A 14 -15.56 14.00 -35.41
N GLN A 15 -16.26 13.97 -36.53
CA GLN A 15 -16.08 14.93 -37.62
C GLN A 15 -16.24 16.40 -37.17
N SER A 16 -17.05 16.66 -36.14
CA SER A 16 -17.24 17.97 -35.52
C SER A 16 -16.03 18.48 -34.71
N VAL A 17 -15.18 17.58 -34.20
CA VAL A 17 -13.98 17.93 -33.43
C VAL A 17 -12.83 18.33 -34.35
N ILE A 18 -12.72 17.73 -35.55
CA ILE A 18 -11.72 18.13 -36.56
C ILE A 18 -12.08 19.49 -37.19
N LEU A 19 -13.37 19.76 -37.43
CA LEU A 19 -13.85 21.00 -38.05
C LEU A 19 -14.07 22.16 -37.06
N GLY A 20 -13.80 21.95 -35.76
CA GLY A 20 -13.94 22.99 -34.73
C GLY A 20 -15.39 23.43 -34.46
N GLU A 21 -16.38 22.71 -34.99
CA GLU A 21 -17.79 23.01 -34.81
C GLU A 21 -18.24 22.64 -33.38
N LYS A 22 -18.26 23.63 -32.50
CA LYS A 22 -18.85 23.49 -31.16
C LYS A 22 -20.36 23.69 -31.25
N ALA A 23 -21.12 22.59 -31.37
CA ALA A 23 -22.57 22.64 -31.15
C ALA A 23 -22.87 23.31 -29.79
N PRO A 24 -23.89 24.19 -29.68
CA PRO A 24 -24.33 24.76 -28.42
C PRO A 24 -24.56 23.67 -27.36
N PRO A 25 -24.25 23.90 -26.07
CA PRO A 25 -24.31 22.85 -25.04
C PRO A 25 -25.64 22.08 -24.98
N HIS A 26 -26.76 22.76 -25.24
CA HIS A 26 -28.11 22.19 -25.24
C HIS A 26 -28.42 21.29 -26.47
N GLN A 27 -27.59 21.30 -27.50
CA GLN A 27 -27.73 20.47 -28.71
C GLN A 27 -26.75 19.28 -28.69
N ARG A 28 -25.84 19.21 -27.71
CA ARG A 28 -24.87 18.11 -27.60
C ARG A 28 -25.58 16.87 -27.04
N ARG A 29 -25.58 15.80 -27.83
CA ARG A 29 -26.05 14.49 -27.39
C ARG A 29 -24.85 13.61 -27.05
N TRP A 30 -24.69 13.32 -25.77
CA TRP A 30 -23.68 12.39 -25.27
C TRP A 30 -24.25 10.97 -25.25
N LEU A 31 -23.39 9.98 -25.46
CA LEU A 31 -23.75 8.57 -25.29
C LEU A 31 -24.16 8.30 -23.83
N GLN A 32 -25.22 7.52 -23.64
CA GLN A 32 -25.78 7.18 -22.34
C GLN A 32 -25.90 5.67 -22.16
N PRO A 33 -25.99 5.19 -20.90
CA PRO A 33 -26.49 3.85 -20.61
C PRO A 33 -27.76 3.49 -21.39
N GLY A 34 -27.74 2.35 -22.06
CA GLY A 34 -28.82 1.84 -22.89
C GLY A 34 -28.71 2.19 -24.38
N ASP A 35 -27.80 3.08 -24.76
CA ASP A 35 -27.55 3.38 -26.18
C ASP A 35 -26.85 2.19 -26.87
N ASP A 36 -27.21 1.95 -28.13
CA ASP A 36 -26.48 1.04 -29.02
C ASP A 36 -25.56 1.84 -29.93
N ILE A 37 -24.27 1.48 -29.95
CA ILE A 37 -23.33 1.93 -30.98
C ILE A 37 -23.31 0.86 -32.07
N VAL A 38 -23.70 1.23 -33.28
CA VAL A 38 -23.72 0.31 -34.43
C VAL A 38 -22.70 0.77 -35.46
N SER A 39 -21.81 -0.13 -35.85
CA SER A 39 -20.94 0.03 -37.02
C SER A 39 -21.42 -0.92 -38.11
N ASP A 40 -21.77 -0.36 -39.26
CA ASP A 40 -22.17 -1.11 -40.44
C ASP A 40 -21.05 -1.04 -41.47
N ILE A 41 -20.68 -2.18 -42.05
CA ILE A 41 -19.76 -2.25 -43.17
C ILE A 41 -20.51 -2.90 -44.33
N GLU A 42 -20.62 -2.18 -45.45
CA GLU A 42 -21.28 -2.63 -46.65
C GLU A 42 -20.71 -4.00 -47.11
N GLY A 43 -21.59 -4.99 -47.27
CA GLY A 43 -21.21 -6.35 -47.64
C GLY A 43 -20.70 -7.25 -46.50
N LEU A 44 -20.43 -6.71 -45.30
CA LEU A 44 -19.98 -7.48 -44.12
C LEU A 44 -21.00 -7.48 -42.97
N GLY A 45 -21.96 -6.54 -42.96
CA GLY A 45 -23.04 -6.48 -41.98
C GLY A 45 -22.74 -5.57 -40.79
N GLN A 46 -23.49 -5.76 -39.70
CA GLN A 46 -23.50 -4.85 -38.55
C GLN A 46 -22.80 -5.45 -37.33
N LEU A 47 -21.93 -4.65 -36.73
CA LEU A 47 -21.44 -4.85 -35.36
C LEU A 47 -22.19 -3.90 -34.42
N ARG A 48 -22.85 -4.44 -33.40
CA ARG A 48 -23.59 -3.67 -32.40
C ARG A 48 -22.95 -3.82 -31.02
N VAL A 49 -22.68 -2.69 -30.38
CA VAL A 49 -22.17 -2.61 -29.00
C VAL A 49 -23.22 -1.90 -28.15
N HIS A 50 -23.82 -2.62 -27.21
CA HIS A 50 -24.79 -2.06 -26.27
C HIS A 50 -24.06 -1.45 -25.06
N LEU A 51 -24.31 -0.17 -24.78
CA LEU A 51 -23.72 0.52 -23.64
C LEU A 51 -24.49 0.18 -22.35
N SER A 52 -24.09 -0.85 -21.63
CA SER A 52 -24.68 -1.13 -20.31
C SER A 52 -24.27 -0.04 -19.31
N GLY A 53 -25.23 0.64 -18.68
CA GLY A 53 -24.93 1.55 -17.58
C GLY A 53 -24.32 0.84 -16.37
N HIS A 54 -23.52 1.57 -15.60
CA HIS A 54 -23.25 1.18 -14.23
C HIS A 54 -24.56 1.17 -13.44
N GLN A 55 -25.14 -0.01 -13.28
CA GLN A 55 -26.09 -0.23 -12.21
C GLN A 55 -25.35 -0.02 -10.89
N LYS A 56 -25.81 0.95 -10.09
CA LYS A 56 -25.59 0.90 -8.65
C LYS A 56 -26.14 -0.46 -8.20
N LYS A 57 -25.24 -1.42 -7.93
CA LYS A 57 -25.62 -2.69 -7.34
C LYS A 57 -26.23 -2.38 -5.97
N THR A 58 -27.56 -2.40 -5.88
CA THR A 58 -28.22 -2.67 -4.62
C THR A 58 -27.73 -4.03 -4.15
N LYS A 59 -27.09 -4.08 -2.98
CA LYS A 59 -26.60 -5.33 -2.37
C LYS A 59 -27.73 -6.36 -2.39
N PRO A 60 -27.53 -7.57 -2.95
CA PRO A 60 -28.39 -8.69 -2.60
C PRO A 60 -28.25 -8.90 -1.10
N LYS A 61 -29.38 -9.09 -0.41
CA LYS A 61 -29.36 -9.58 0.98
C LYS A 61 -28.49 -10.83 1.02
N ALA A 62 -27.56 -10.83 1.97
CA ALA A 62 -26.71 -11.96 2.28
C ALA A 62 -27.57 -13.22 2.44
N ASN A 63 -27.27 -14.22 1.63
CA ASN A 63 -27.37 -15.64 1.94
C ASN A 63 -26.77 -16.37 0.74
N ASN A 64 -25.45 -16.56 0.82
CA ASN A 64 -24.70 -17.70 0.30
C ASN A 64 -23.21 -17.38 0.54
N GLU A 65 -22.70 -17.82 1.68
CA GLU A 65 -21.27 -18.05 1.85
C GLU A 65 -20.84 -19.07 0.78
N ILE A 66 -20.25 -18.57 -0.30
CA ILE A 66 -19.28 -19.34 -1.05
C ILE A 66 -17.98 -19.08 -0.30
N PRO A 67 -17.34 -20.09 0.31
CA PRO A 67 -16.01 -19.90 0.88
C PRO A 67 -15.12 -19.34 -0.23
N ARG A 68 -14.60 -18.12 -0.07
CA ARG A 68 -13.43 -17.72 -0.86
C ARG A 68 -12.33 -18.64 -0.35
N ASN A 69 -12.00 -19.69 -1.09
CA ASN A 69 -10.71 -20.35 -0.92
C ASN A 69 -9.66 -19.35 -1.39
N LEU A 70 -9.32 -18.39 -0.52
CA LEU A 70 -8.18 -17.51 -0.72
C LEU A 70 -6.94 -18.40 -0.69
N ALA A 71 -6.04 -18.19 -1.65
CA ALA A 71 -4.74 -18.80 -1.57
C ALA A 71 -3.97 -18.22 -0.37
N THR A 72 -2.94 -18.94 0.05
CA THR A 72 -2.02 -18.48 1.10
C THR A 72 -0.66 -18.21 0.48
N ILE A 73 0.11 -17.33 1.12
CA ILE A 73 1.54 -17.21 0.82
C ILE A 73 2.29 -18.47 1.30
N ASP A 74 3.50 -18.69 0.78
CA ASP A 74 4.31 -19.84 1.18
C ASP A 74 4.92 -19.64 2.57
N ARG A 75 5.36 -18.40 2.85
CA ARG A 75 6.01 -17.98 4.11
C ARG A 75 6.25 -16.48 4.15
N LEU A 76 6.32 -15.95 5.37
CA LEU A 76 6.66 -14.56 5.68
C LEU A 76 7.85 -14.52 6.64
N ALA A 77 8.76 -13.57 6.47
CA ALA A 77 9.78 -13.22 7.46
C ALA A 77 9.65 -11.75 7.87
N VAL A 78 9.68 -11.49 9.17
CA VAL A 78 9.75 -10.12 9.71
C VAL A 78 11.21 -9.71 9.80
N LEU A 79 11.59 -8.69 9.04
CA LEU A 79 12.92 -8.09 9.05
C LEU A 79 12.92 -6.93 10.06
N THR A 80 13.87 -6.93 10.98
CA THR A 80 14.12 -5.76 11.84
C THR A 80 14.73 -4.65 10.98
N GLY A 81 13.93 -3.65 10.61
CA GLY A 81 14.35 -2.47 9.87
C GLY A 81 14.90 -1.34 10.75
N GLY A 82 15.16 -1.63 12.03
CA GLY A 82 15.68 -0.70 13.02
C GLY A 82 14.67 -0.35 14.11
N GLU A 83 15.07 0.60 14.94
CA GLU A 83 14.30 1.09 16.08
C GLU A 83 14.26 2.61 16.07
N ALA A 84 13.14 3.18 16.52
CA ALA A 84 13.01 4.60 16.82
C ALA A 84 12.89 4.79 18.34
N HIS A 85 13.75 5.62 18.92
CA HIS A 85 13.75 5.96 20.34
C HIS A 85 13.31 7.41 20.49
N VAL A 86 12.25 7.64 21.26
CA VAL A 86 11.72 8.98 21.51
C VAL A 86 11.71 9.27 23.01
N THR A 87 11.95 10.53 23.36
CA THR A 87 11.90 10.99 24.77
C THR A 87 10.53 11.55 25.16
N ASP A 88 9.68 11.86 24.19
CA ASP A 88 8.30 12.31 24.40
C ASP A 88 7.39 11.74 23.29
N VAL A 89 6.40 10.94 23.70
CA VAL A 89 5.45 10.24 22.81
C VAL A 89 4.19 11.07 22.54
N SER A 90 4.07 12.28 23.12
CA SER A 90 2.93 13.17 22.91
C SER A 90 2.62 13.42 21.43
N GLN A 91 3.64 13.45 20.57
CA GLN A 91 3.49 13.63 19.13
C GLN A 91 2.64 12.53 18.46
N TRP A 92 2.65 11.31 19.02
CA TRP A 92 1.85 10.17 18.54
C TRP A 92 0.59 9.94 19.35
N SER A 93 0.45 10.55 20.53
CA SER A 93 -0.72 10.40 21.40
C SER A 93 -1.04 11.70 22.14
N PRO A 94 -1.53 12.72 21.41
CA PRO A 94 -1.75 14.05 21.95
C PRO A 94 -2.58 14.03 23.24
N GLY A 95 -2.06 14.67 24.30
CA GLY A 95 -2.72 14.79 25.59
C GLY A 95 -2.72 13.54 26.49
N VAL A 96 -1.94 12.50 26.18
CA VAL A 96 -1.94 11.24 26.96
C VAL A 96 -0.57 10.74 27.40
N ASN A 97 0.41 10.68 26.52
CA ASN A 97 1.76 10.21 26.87
C ASN A 97 2.79 11.34 26.87
N GLU A 98 2.40 12.48 27.43
CA GLU A 98 3.29 13.63 27.65
C GLU A 98 4.47 13.25 28.53
N ASP A 99 5.67 13.68 28.13
CA ASP A 99 6.95 13.47 28.82
C ASP A 99 7.31 11.99 29.06
N LYS A 100 6.71 11.07 28.30
CA LYS A 100 7.04 9.65 28.35
C LYS A 100 7.95 9.29 27.19
N SER A 101 9.04 8.61 27.49
CA SER A 101 9.89 7.98 26.47
C SER A 101 9.32 6.63 26.01
N MET A 102 9.53 6.27 24.76
CA MET A 102 9.17 4.94 24.23
C MET A 102 10.12 4.54 23.11
N ARG A 103 10.19 3.22 22.89
CA ARG A 103 10.87 2.62 21.75
C ARG A 103 9.82 2.10 20.77
N PHE A 104 10.07 2.30 19.49
CA PHE A 104 9.24 1.85 18.38
C PHE A 104 10.04 0.86 17.56
N SER A 105 9.40 -0.18 17.05
CA SER A 105 9.97 -1.05 16.01
C SER A 105 9.80 -0.41 14.64
N ASN A 106 10.76 -0.59 13.74
CA ASN A 106 10.57 -0.29 12.32
C ASN A 106 10.76 -1.60 11.58
N ASN A 107 9.68 -2.23 11.12
CA ASN A 107 9.76 -3.52 10.46
C ASN A 107 9.66 -3.40 8.93
N ALA A 108 10.28 -4.34 8.25
CA ALA A 108 9.99 -4.69 6.86
C ALA A 108 9.55 -6.15 6.81
N TYR A 109 8.79 -6.55 5.81
CA TYR A 109 8.25 -7.90 5.72
C TYR A 109 8.58 -8.50 4.36
N LEU A 110 9.33 -9.61 4.38
CA LEU A 110 9.63 -10.38 3.19
C LEU A 110 8.60 -11.49 3.03
N ILE A 111 7.86 -11.46 1.93
CA ILE A 111 6.76 -12.36 1.64
C ILE A 111 7.14 -13.24 0.45
N LYS A 112 7.05 -14.56 0.64
CA LYS A 112 7.27 -15.55 -0.41
C LYS A 112 5.93 -16.06 -0.94
N HIS A 113 5.72 -15.98 -2.25
CA HIS A 113 4.56 -16.59 -2.90
C HIS A 113 4.94 -17.16 -4.27
N GLY A 114 4.87 -18.48 -4.44
CA GLY A 114 5.22 -19.17 -5.67
C GLY A 114 6.67 -18.93 -6.08
N ASN A 115 6.89 -18.29 -7.23
CA ASN A 115 8.23 -17.91 -7.71
C ASN A 115 8.64 -16.50 -7.31
N ASP A 116 7.72 -15.71 -6.74
CA ASP A 116 7.92 -14.29 -6.50
C ASP A 116 8.32 -13.99 -5.06
N TRP A 117 9.00 -12.85 -4.90
CA TRP A 117 9.30 -12.23 -3.62
C TRP A 117 8.68 -10.83 -3.59
N LEU A 118 7.92 -10.57 -2.54
CA LEU A 118 7.37 -9.26 -2.23
C LEU A 118 8.05 -8.70 -0.98
N LEU A 119 8.48 -7.45 -1.05
CA LEU A 119 8.91 -6.70 0.12
C LEU A 119 7.87 -5.64 0.48
N TRP A 120 7.38 -5.67 1.72
CA TRP A 120 6.53 -4.64 2.31
C TRP A 120 7.36 -3.78 3.28
N ASP A 121 7.50 -2.50 2.97
CA ASP A 121 8.40 -1.56 3.65
C ASP A 121 9.88 -1.99 3.62
N THR A 122 10.78 -1.08 4.00
CA THR A 122 12.24 -1.27 3.93
C THR A 122 12.99 -0.74 5.14
N GLY A 123 12.29 -0.33 6.20
CA GLY A 123 12.92 0.14 7.43
C GLY A 123 13.69 1.46 7.28
N LEU A 124 14.50 1.76 8.31
CA LEU A 124 15.49 2.84 8.28
C LEU A 124 16.64 2.51 7.34
N GLN A 125 17.35 3.55 6.87
CA GLN A 125 18.56 3.38 6.07
C GLN A 125 19.59 2.49 6.79
N ASP A 126 20.10 1.49 6.07
CA ASP A 126 21.07 0.53 6.58
C ASP A 126 22.40 1.20 7.02
N ASP A 127 22.71 2.40 6.50
CA ASP A 127 23.91 3.17 6.86
C ASP A 127 23.95 3.60 8.34
N LEU A 128 22.80 3.66 9.02
CA LEU A 128 22.72 3.96 10.45
C LEU A 128 23.45 2.93 11.32
N ILE A 129 23.71 1.73 10.80
CA ILE A 129 24.48 0.71 11.53
C ILE A 129 25.92 1.17 11.84
N GLU A 130 26.47 2.10 11.05
CA GLU A 130 27.81 2.66 11.25
C GLU A 130 27.87 3.66 12.42
N ILE A 131 26.73 4.02 13.00
CA ILE A 131 26.61 4.97 14.11
C ILE A 131 26.18 4.19 15.36
N PRO A 132 27.11 3.83 16.26
CA PRO A 132 26.77 3.21 17.54
C PRO A 132 25.76 4.08 18.30
N ASP A 133 24.73 3.47 18.88
CA ASP A 133 23.60 4.13 19.55
C ASP A 133 22.73 5.04 18.65
N GLY A 134 22.96 5.00 17.32
CA GLY A 134 22.19 5.74 16.33
C GLY A 134 22.36 7.25 16.35
N LYS A 135 21.47 7.96 15.66
CA LYS A 135 21.41 9.44 15.64
C LYS A 135 19.98 9.93 15.62
N VAL A 136 19.78 11.22 15.90
CA VAL A 136 18.49 11.87 15.64
C VAL A 136 18.27 11.92 14.13
N VAL A 137 17.20 11.30 13.66
CA VAL A 137 16.86 11.16 12.24
C VAL A 137 15.76 12.14 11.80
N ALA A 138 14.81 12.46 12.68
CA ALA A 138 13.78 13.47 12.46
C ALA A 138 13.15 13.89 13.79
N HIS A 139 12.79 15.17 13.97
CA HIS A 139 11.90 15.65 15.06
C HIS A 139 12.15 15.09 16.48
N GLY A 140 13.42 14.86 16.86
CA GLY A 140 13.78 14.29 18.16
C GLY A 140 13.72 12.76 18.26
N VAL A 141 13.30 12.08 17.18
CA VAL A 141 13.38 10.62 17.01
C VAL A 141 14.83 10.22 16.78
N ARG A 142 15.36 9.36 17.65
CA ARG A 142 16.66 8.71 17.47
C ARG A 142 16.47 7.37 16.76
N GLY A 143 16.97 7.26 15.53
CA GLY A 143 16.96 6.02 14.76
C GLY A 143 18.20 5.18 15.08
N VAL A 144 17.99 3.89 15.35
CA VAL A 144 19.04 2.92 15.66
C VAL A 144 18.89 1.70 14.76
N VAL A 145 19.97 1.27 14.11
CA VAL A 145 19.99 0.05 13.28
C VAL A 145 21.05 -0.88 13.86
N THR A 146 20.65 -2.09 14.24
CA THR A 146 21.54 -3.13 14.79
C THR A 146 21.72 -4.31 13.83
N LYS A 147 20.81 -4.46 12.85
CA LYS A 147 20.87 -5.42 11.75
C LYS A 147 20.37 -4.70 10.50
N THR A 148 21.11 -4.78 9.41
CA THR A 148 20.68 -4.20 8.14
C THR A 148 19.61 -5.07 7.48
N VAL A 149 18.70 -4.48 6.71
CA VAL A 149 17.77 -5.23 5.86
C VAL A 149 18.56 -6.11 4.89
N ALA A 150 19.64 -5.57 4.30
CA ALA A 150 20.52 -6.33 3.41
C ALA A 150 21.11 -7.59 4.06
N SER A 151 21.61 -7.51 5.31
CA SER A 151 22.18 -8.67 6.02
C SER A 151 21.12 -9.73 6.34
N GLN A 152 19.89 -9.31 6.63
CA GLN A 152 18.80 -10.24 6.94
C GLN A 152 18.34 -10.97 5.67
N LEU A 153 18.20 -10.28 4.54
CA LEU A 153 17.94 -10.90 3.24
C LEU A 153 19.02 -11.93 2.89
N GLN A 154 20.30 -11.58 3.08
CA GLN A 154 21.43 -12.48 2.87
C GLN A 154 21.34 -13.74 3.74
N ASN A 155 21.00 -13.60 5.04
CA ASN A 155 20.84 -14.73 5.95
C ASN A 155 19.68 -15.66 5.56
N LEU A 156 18.65 -15.12 4.90
CA LEU A 156 17.54 -15.88 4.32
C LEU A 156 17.87 -16.48 2.94
N GLY A 157 19.06 -16.19 2.40
CA GLY A 157 19.48 -16.65 1.07
C GLY A 157 18.80 -15.93 -0.09
N VAL A 158 18.28 -14.71 0.14
CA VAL A 158 17.57 -13.90 -0.86
C VAL A 158 18.44 -12.71 -1.24
N LYS A 159 18.66 -12.51 -2.54
CA LYS A 159 19.35 -11.34 -3.05
C LYS A 159 18.35 -10.21 -3.33
N PRO A 160 18.73 -8.93 -3.13
CA PRO A 160 17.86 -7.81 -3.46
C PRO A 160 17.30 -7.83 -4.88
N GLU A 161 18.06 -8.34 -5.85
CA GLU A 161 17.64 -8.42 -7.26
C GLU A 161 16.58 -9.50 -7.52
N GLU A 162 16.35 -10.41 -6.58
CA GLU A 162 15.29 -11.44 -6.66
C GLU A 162 13.93 -10.91 -6.18
N ILE A 163 13.89 -9.72 -5.57
CA ILE A 163 12.65 -9.07 -5.16
C ILE A 163 11.98 -8.47 -6.41
N SER A 164 10.97 -9.18 -6.92
CA SER A 164 10.20 -8.80 -8.11
C SER A 164 9.05 -7.83 -7.79
N HIS A 165 8.59 -7.79 -6.54
CA HIS A 165 7.50 -6.93 -6.09
C HIS A 165 7.90 -6.11 -4.87
N ILE A 166 7.52 -4.84 -4.83
CA ILE A 166 7.71 -3.98 -3.67
C ILE A 166 6.50 -3.09 -3.44
N ALA A 167 6.11 -2.94 -2.18
CA ALA A 167 5.08 -2.02 -1.75
C ALA A 167 5.55 -1.33 -0.48
N PHE A 168 5.23 -0.04 -0.37
CA PHE A 168 5.43 0.71 0.87
C PHE A 168 4.06 1.02 1.45
N SER A 169 3.95 0.99 2.78
CA SER A 169 2.79 1.55 3.46
C SER A 169 2.64 3.03 3.13
N HIS A 170 3.75 3.77 3.16
CA HIS A 170 3.86 5.17 2.77
C HIS A 170 5.33 5.60 2.63
N ALA A 171 5.60 6.88 2.33
CA ALA A 171 6.94 7.36 1.97
C ALA A 171 7.75 8.07 3.08
N HIS A 172 7.48 7.82 4.36
CA HIS A 172 8.38 8.30 5.43
C HIS A 172 9.69 7.51 5.47
N PHE A 173 10.72 8.17 6.00
CA PHE A 173 12.13 7.76 5.89
C PHE A 173 12.44 6.38 6.50
N ASP A 174 11.63 5.93 7.45
CA ASP A 174 11.72 4.66 8.16
C ASP A 174 10.89 3.54 7.51
N HIS A 175 10.21 3.82 6.40
CA HIS A 175 9.53 2.84 5.55
C HIS A 175 10.22 2.67 4.20
N VAL A 176 10.88 3.72 3.71
CA VAL A 176 11.58 3.73 2.41
C VAL A 176 13.10 3.81 2.54
N GLY A 177 13.65 3.61 3.73
CA GLY A 177 15.08 3.82 4.00
C GLY A 177 16.01 3.01 3.08
N ASN A 178 15.60 1.80 2.67
CA ASN A 178 16.41 0.98 1.76
C ASN A 178 15.81 0.83 0.35
N SER A 179 14.88 1.70 -0.04
CA SER A 179 14.18 1.58 -1.33
C SER A 179 15.10 1.61 -2.56
N ARG A 180 16.25 2.28 -2.47
CA ARG A 180 17.25 2.37 -3.56
C ARG A 180 17.77 1.00 -4.05
N SER A 181 17.74 0.00 -3.17
CA SER A 181 18.20 -1.36 -3.48
C SER A 181 17.25 -2.13 -4.39
N PHE A 182 16.05 -1.61 -4.64
CA PHE A 182 14.95 -2.34 -5.30
C PHE A 182 14.40 -1.61 -6.55
N SER A 183 15.26 -0.87 -7.27
CA SER A 183 14.91 -0.09 -8.48
C SER A 183 14.50 -0.90 -9.72
N LYS A 184 14.38 -2.23 -9.59
CA LYS A 184 13.88 -3.12 -10.65
C LYS A 184 12.56 -3.80 -10.30
N ALA A 185 12.12 -3.71 -9.04
CA ALA A 185 10.90 -4.32 -8.59
C ALA A 185 9.68 -3.59 -9.15
N LYS A 186 8.60 -4.32 -9.45
CA LYS A 186 7.29 -3.73 -9.70
C LYS A 186 6.81 -3.07 -8.40
N TRP A 187 6.52 -1.78 -8.47
CA TRP A 187 6.17 -0.97 -7.31
C TRP A 187 4.66 -0.73 -7.22
N TYR A 188 4.06 -1.10 -6.09
CA TYR A 188 2.63 -0.92 -5.79
C TYR A 188 2.44 0.27 -4.85
N VAL A 189 1.64 1.25 -5.27
CA VAL A 189 1.50 2.54 -4.56
C VAL A 189 0.13 3.15 -4.81
N GLN A 190 -0.36 3.96 -3.88
CA GLN A 190 -1.54 4.80 -4.12
C GLN A 190 -1.16 6.00 -5.01
N GLU A 191 -2.06 6.41 -5.90
CA GLU A 191 -1.84 7.58 -6.77
C GLU A 191 -1.54 8.83 -5.93
N SER A 192 -2.30 9.06 -4.85
CA SER A 192 -2.10 10.21 -3.97
C SER A 192 -0.77 10.19 -3.20
N GLU A 193 -0.21 9.01 -2.92
CA GLU A 193 1.10 8.90 -2.29
C GLU A 193 2.20 9.20 -3.32
N PHE A 194 2.10 8.60 -4.51
CA PHE A 194 3.04 8.83 -5.61
C PHE A 194 3.11 10.30 -6.02
N ASP A 195 1.95 10.95 -6.17
CA ASP A 195 1.85 12.38 -6.46
C ASP A 195 2.48 13.24 -5.35
N ALA A 196 2.30 12.86 -4.08
CA ALA A 196 2.90 13.56 -2.95
C ALA A 196 4.42 13.34 -2.86
N MET A 197 4.91 12.14 -3.18
CA MET A 197 6.34 11.78 -3.21
C MET A 197 7.13 12.59 -4.23
N PHE A 198 6.54 12.82 -5.40
CA PHE A 198 7.21 13.41 -6.56
C PHE A 198 6.70 14.81 -6.94
N GLY A 199 5.70 15.31 -6.23
CA GLY A 199 5.18 16.66 -6.36
C GLY A 199 6.05 17.71 -5.67
N PRO A 200 5.79 19.00 -5.91
CA PRO A 200 6.59 20.10 -5.35
C PRO A 200 6.49 20.24 -3.83
N ASP A 201 5.44 19.68 -3.22
CA ASP A 201 5.15 19.86 -1.79
C ASP A 201 5.57 18.65 -0.93
N TYR A 202 6.40 17.74 -1.44
CA TYR A 202 6.83 16.52 -0.73
C TYR A 202 7.29 16.79 0.72
N ALA A 203 7.96 17.92 0.94
CA ALA A 203 8.51 18.31 2.24
C ALA A 203 7.42 18.56 3.30
N GLN A 204 6.21 18.98 2.91
CA GLN A 204 5.10 19.18 3.85
C GLN A 204 4.60 17.86 4.45
N TYR A 205 4.87 16.75 3.75
CA TYR A 205 4.52 15.41 4.16
C TYR A 205 5.67 14.69 4.88
N GLY A 206 6.81 15.35 5.10
CA GLY A 206 7.99 14.73 5.71
C GLY A 206 8.73 13.75 4.79
N PHE A 207 8.49 13.80 3.48
CA PHE A 207 9.14 12.91 2.53
C PHE A 207 10.55 13.38 2.16
N VAL A 208 11.42 12.41 1.85
CA VAL A 208 12.82 12.64 1.48
C VAL A 208 13.09 12.01 0.10
N PRO A 209 12.92 12.77 -1.00
CA PRO A 209 13.03 12.27 -2.37
C PRO A 209 14.29 11.46 -2.64
N ASP A 210 15.43 11.89 -2.10
CA ASP A 210 16.69 11.19 -2.29
C ASP A 210 16.60 9.69 -1.97
N LEU A 211 15.76 9.27 -1.02
CA LEU A 211 15.60 7.86 -0.62
C LEU A 211 14.98 7.00 -1.72
N TYR A 212 14.04 7.55 -2.50
CA TYR A 212 13.21 6.80 -3.44
C TYR A 212 13.28 7.32 -4.89
N GLU A 213 14.04 8.38 -5.17
CA GLU A 213 14.15 8.98 -6.51
C GLU A 213 14.61 7.95 -7.56
N THR A 214 15.48 7.01 -7.18
CA THR A 214 15.94 5.92 -8.06
C THR A 214 14.83 4.94 -8.46
N MET A 215 13.66 5.01 -7.80
CA MET A 215 12.49 4.21 -8.12
C MET A 215 11.48 4.89 -9.05
N ARG A 216 11.72 6.15 -9.44
CA ARG A 216 10.80 6.92 -10.30
C ARG A 216 10.45 6.19 -11.60
N ASP A 217 11.42 5.48 -12.16
CA ASP A 217 11.29 4.76 -13.44
C ASP A 217 10.89 3.28 -13.28
N ASN A 218 10.58 2.82 -12.07
CA ASN A 218 10.07 1.47 -11.86
C ASN A 218 8.72 1.27 -12.57
N LEU A 219 8.37 0.01 -12.83
CA LEU A 219 7.00 -0.31 -13.25
C LEU A 219 6.04 -0.07 -12.08
N VAL A 220 5.25 1.00 -12.17
CA VAL A 220 4.29 1.40 -11.13
C VAL A 220 2.92 0.76 -11.37
N VAL A 221 2.29 0.28 -10.30
CA VAL A 221 0.90 -0.17 -10.25
C VAL A 221 0.14 0.67 -9.22
N VAL A 222 -0.87 1.40 -9.68
CA VAL A 222 -1.81 2.12 -8.81
C VAL A 222 -2.81 1.14 -8.22
N THR A 223 -2.88 1.10 -6.89
CA THR A 223 -3.62 0.06 -6.15
C THR A 223 -5.09 0.39 -5.95
N GLY A 224 -5.45 1.65 -5.69
CA GLY A 224 -6.84 2.02 -5.42
C GLY A 224 -7.33 1.48 -4.06
N ASP A 225 -8.64 1.30 -3.88
CA ASP A 225 -9.23 1.00 -2.56
C ASP A 225 -8.81 -0.38 -2.00
N GLU A 226 -8.79 -1.41 -2.84
CA GLU A 226 -8.28 -2.75 -2.57
C GLU A 226 -7.57 -3.29 -3.83
N TYR A 227 -6.41 -3.92 -3.67
CA TYR A 227 -5.65 -4.50 -4.79
C TYR A 227 -5.01 -5.84 -4.42
N ASP A 228 -5.38 -6.89 -5.15
CA ASP A 228 -4.79 -8.22 -5.02
C ASP A 228 -3.51 -8.32 -5.86
N ILE A 229 -2.36 -8.44 -5.20
CA ILE A 229 -1.03 -8.40 -5.84
C ILE A 229 -0.83 -9.59 -6.79
N PHE A 230 -1.32 -10.77 -6.41
CA PHE A 230 -1.11 -12.03 -7.13
C PHE A 230 -2.36 -12.54 -7.85
N GLY A 231 -3.53 -11.97 -7.57
CA GLY A 231 -4.80 -12.29 -8.21
C GLY A 231 -5.50 -13.53 -7.65
N ASP A 232 -5.01 -14.06 -6.52
CA ASP A 232 -5.53 -15.24 -5.83
C ASP A 232 -5.98 -14.96 -4.38
N GLY A 233 -5.94 -13.70 -3.97
CA GLY A 233 -6.36 -13.22 -2.65
C GLY A 233 -5.36 -13.47 -1.52
N SER A 234 -4.17 -13.99 -1.81
CA SER A 234 -3.14 -14.26 -0.79
C SER A 234 -2.52 -13.00 -0.19
N VAL A 235 -2.43 -11.93 -0.99
CA VAL A 235 -1.90 -10.63 -0.57
C VAL A 235 -2.72 -9.49 -1.16
N THR A 236 -3.48 -8.81 -0.31
CA THR A 236 -4.39 -7.72 -0.70
C THR A 236 -3.96 -6.41 -0.04
N ILE A 237 -3.54 -5.43 -0.85
CA ILE A 237 -3.32 -4.06 -0.41
C ILE A 237 -4.69 -3.40 -0.14
N VAL A 238 -4.76 -2.61 0.93
CA VAL A 238 -5.96 -1.88 1.35
C VAL A 238 -5.60 -0.41 1.50
N SER A 239 -6.30 0.48 0.78
CA SER A 239 -6.15 1.93 0.97
C SER A 239 -6.57 2.35 2.36
N THR A 240 -5.67 3.03 3.07
CA THR A 240 -5.82 3.50 4.45
C THR A 240 -5.25 4.92 4.63
N PRO A 241 -5.71 5.92 3.83
CA PRO A 241 -5.16 7.26 3.85
C PRO A 241 -5.44 7.95 5.19
N GLY A 242 -4.64 8.97 5.52
CA GLY A 242 -4.82 9.78 6.72
C GLY A 242 -3.51 10.14 7.37
N HIS A 243 -2.69 9.15 7.72
CA HIS A 243 -1.31 9.39 8.16
C HIS A 243 -0.55 10.18 7.08
N THR A 244 -0.48 9.63 5.88
CA THR A 244 -0.07 10.32 4.64
C THR A 244 -1.22 10.36 3.62
N PRO A 245 -1.10 11.13 2.52
CA PRO A 245 -2.18 11.29 1.54
C PRO A 245 -2.64 9.98 0.88
N GLY A 246 -1.74 9.01 0.73
CA GLY A 246 -2.01 7.71 0.12
C GLY A 246 -1.42 6.54 0.91
N HIS A 247 -1.39 6.65 2.24
CA HIS A 247 -1.05 5.52 3.11
C HIS A 247 -1.89 4.28 2.75
N GLN A 248 -1.27 3.11 2.78
CA GLN A 248 -1.90 1.81 2.54
C GLN A 248 -1.44 0.75 3.55
N SER A 249 -2.29 -0.24 3.81
CA SER A 249 -2.01 -1.42 4.63
C SER A 249 -2.06 -2.66 3.74
N VAL A 250 -1.66 -3.84 4.24
CA VAL A 250 -1.76 -5.09 3.47
C VAL A 250 -2.29 -6.24 4.33
N LEU A 251 -3.27 -6.96 3.80
CA LEU A 251 -3.78 -8.22 4.34
C LEU A 251 -3.03 -9.37 3.68
N VAL A 252 -2.42 -10.24 4.48
CA VAL A 252 -1.60 -11.37 4.05
C VAL A 252 -2.18 -12.65 4.62
N SER A 253 -2.53 -13.61 3.76
CA SER A 253 -3.12 -14.90 4.17
C SER A 253 -2.02 -15.95 4.35
N LEU A 254 -1.81 -16.42 5.57
CA LEU A 254 -0.88 -17.50 5.92
C LEU A 254 -1.62 -18.82 6.17
N ALA A 255 -1.00 -19.95 5.86
CA ALA A 255 -1.62 -21.27 5.93
C ALA A 255 -1.81 -21.74 7.38
N ASP A 256 -0.79 -21.59 8.22
CA ASP A 256 -0.83 -22.10 9.59
C ASP A 256 -1.28 -21.02 10.59
N ARG A 257 -0.86 -19.77 10.37
CA ARG A 257 -1.26 -18.64 11.23
C ARG A 257 -2.65 -18.07 10.91
N GLY A 258 -3.13 -18.20 9.67
CA GLY A 258 -4.30 -17.47 9.19
C GLY A 258 -3.95 -16.04 8.75
N PRO A 259 -4.96 -15.20 8.44
CA PRO A 259 -4.72 -13.88 7.87
C PRO A 259 -4.09 -12.91 8.87
N VAL A 260 -3.19 -12.06 8.38
CA VAL A 260 -2.50 -11.01 9.14
C VAL A 260 -2.63 -9.69 8.39
N MET A 261 -3.15 -8.67 9.07
CA MET A 261 -3.16 -7.29 8.58
C MET A 261 -1.88 -6.59 9.06
N LEU A 262 -1.01 -6.20 8.12
CA LEU A 262 0.13 -5.34 8.37
C LEU A 262 -0.32 -3.89 8.22
N SER A 263 -0.34 -3.13 9.33
CA SER A 263 -0.99 -1.82 9.34
C SER A 263 -0.21 -0.73 8.62
N GLY A 264 1.12 -0.82 8.55
CA GLY A 264 1.95 0.37 8.39
C GLY A 264 1.68 1.34 9.54
N ASP A 265 1.50 2.62 9.20
CA ASP A 265 1.30 3.72 10.15
C ASP A 265 -0.15 4.19 10.27
N MET A 266 -1.08 3.41 9.71
CA MET A 266 -2.52 3.58 9.96
C MET A 266 -2.80 3.72 11.46
N ALA A 267 -2.06 2.97 12.28
CA ALA A 267 -1.84 3.21 13.70
C ALA A 267 -0.36 2.97 14.01
N HIS A 268 0.22 3.71 14.97
CA HIS A 268 1.63 3.50 15.37
C HIS A 268 1.76 2.48 16.51
N PHE A 269 0.84 2.49 17.48
CA PHE A 269 0.79 1.50 18.56
C PHE A 269 -0.63 1.00 18.77
N TRP A 270 -0.79 -0.07 19.54
CA TRP A 270 -2.12 -0.60 19.90
C TRP A 270 -3.03 0.47 20.51
N ASP A 271 -2.49 1.35 21.36
CA ASP A 271 -3.28 2.41 22.00
C ASP A 271 -3.80 3.45 20.99
N ASN A 272 -3.08 3.70 19.88
CA ASN A 272 -3.59 4.51 18.77
C ASN A 272 -4.80 3.86 18.12
N PHE A 273 -4.68 2.57 17.83
CA PHE A 273 -5.74 1.84 17.16
C PHE A 273 -6.97 1.69 18.07
N CYS A 274 -6.82 1.14 19.28
CA CYS A 274 -7.96 0.80 20.15
C CYS A 274 -8.69 2.02 20.69
N CYS A 275 -7.98 3.14 20.91
CA CYS A 275 -8.55 4.38 21.42
C CYS A 275 -8.81 5.42 20.32
N ARG A 276 -8.60 5.08 19.04
CA ARG A 276 -8.70 5.99 17.87
C ARG A 276 -7.91 7.28 18.06
N ARG A 277 -6.71 7.18 18.63
CA ARG A 277 -5.80 8.31 18.83
C ARG A 277 -5.00 8.52 17.57
N VAL A 278 -4.93 9.77 17.13
CA VAL A 278 -4.21 10.12 15.91
C VAL A 278 -3.00 10.99 16.25
N PRO A 279 -1.81 10.70 15.69
CA PRO A 279 -0.64 11.56 15.81
C PRO A 279 -0.87 12.99 15.31
N HIS A 280 -0.10 13.95 15.84
CA HIS A 280 -0.09 15.32 15.32
C HIS A 280 0.43 15.41 13.88
N MET A 281 1.29 14.48 13.48
CA MET A 281 1.98 14.46 12.18
C MET A 281 1.16 13.79 11.06
N THR A 282 -0.17 13.75 11.21
CA THR A 282 -1.09 13.17 10.23
C THR A 282 -1.52 14.21 9.19
N THR A 283 -1.72 13.80 7.94
CA THR A 283 -2.35 14.68 6.93
C THR A 283 -3.85 14.90 7.14
N SER A 284 -4.56 13.93 7.73
CA SER A 284 -5.99 14.06 8.01
C SER A 284 -6.45 13.16 9.16
N GLU A 285 -6.73 13.76 10.32
CA GLU A 285 -7.26 13.04 11.49
C GLU A 285 -8.53 12.26 11.18
N LYS A 286 -9.46 12.88 10.43
CA LYS A 286 -10.71 12.24 10.04
C LYS A 286 -10.46 10.97 9.22
N LYS A 287 -9.63 11.06 8.17
CA LYS A 287 -9.34 9.90 7.32
C LYS A 287 -8.58 8.81 8.07
N THR A 288 -7.66 9.18 8.98
CA THR A 288 -6.96 8.20 9.82
C THR A 288 -7.94 7.39 10.66
N LYS A 289 -8.94 8.03 11.28
CA LYS A 289 -9.98 7.32 12.04
C LYS A 289 -10.88 6.45 11.15
N GLU A 290 -11.28 6.96 9.98
CA GLU A 290 -12.04 6.17 8.99
C GLU A 290 -11.25 4.93 8.52
N SER A 291 -9.94 5.07 8.32
CA SER A 291 -9.02 3.98 7.99
C SER A 291 -8.89 2.96 9.12
N MET A 292 -8.80 3.41 10.38
CA MET A 292 -8.83 2.54 11.55
C MET A 292 -10.14 1.74 11.63
N ASP A 293 -11.28 2.39 11.39
CA ASP A 293 -12.59 1.73 11.41
C ASP A 293 -12.74 0.73 10.26
N LYS A 294 -12.24 1.05 9.05
CA LYS A 294 -12.18 0.14 7.92
C LYS A 294 -11.35 -1.10 8.26
N VAL A 295 -10.14 -0.91 8.80
CA VAL A 295 -9.25 -2.02 9.17
C VAL A 295 -9.83 -2.86 10.29
N ASP A 296 -10.42 -2.27 11.33
CA ASP A 296 -11.08 -3.01 12.42
C ASP A 296 -12.22 -3.90 11.90
N ALA A 297 -13.04 -3.38 10.97
CA ALA A 297 -14.09 -4.15 10.34
C ALA A 297 -13.53 -5.33 9.51
N MET A 298 -12.46 -5.11 8.73
CA MET A 298 -11.81 -6.16 7.94
C MET A 298 -11.16 -7.22 8.83
N VAL A 299 -10.38 -6.81 9.84
CA VAL A 299 -9.73 -7.70 10.80
C VAL A 299 -10.75 -8.62 11.47
N ARG A 300 -11.92 -8.08 11.87
CA ARG A 300 -13.01 -8.90 12.45
C ARG A 300 -13.66 -9.82 11.43
N ALA A 301 -13.89 -9.35 10.21
CA ALA A 301 -14.56 -10.13 9.17
C ALA A 301 -13.71 -11.32 8.70
N GLU A 302 -12.40 -11.11 8.56
CA GLU A 302 -11.44 -12.13 8.09
C GLU A 302 -10.90 -12.99 9.25
N GLY A 303 -11.16 -12.62 10.50
CA GLY A 303 -10.54 -13.26 11.67
C GLY A 303 -9.02 -13.06 11.69
N ALA A 304 -8.53 -11.94 11.17
CA ALA A 304 -7.12 -11.67 11.03
C ALA A 304 -6.47 -11.23 12.36
N GLU A 305 -5.16 -11.46 12.48
CA GLU A 305 -4.34 -10.73 13.45
C GLU A 305 -4.02 -9.32 12.90
N LEU A 306 -3.96 -8.31 13.76
CA LEU A 306 -3.47 -6.98 13.38
C LEU A 306 -2.04 -6.81 13.90
N TRP A 307 -1.08 -6.63 13.00
CA TRP A 307 0.30 -6.31 13.34
C TRP A 307 0.57 -4.84 13.07
N ILE A 308 0.93 -4.12 14.13
CA ILE A 308 1.17 -2.69 14.13
C ILE A 308 2.67 -2.44 14.03
N ASN A 309 3.09 -1.70 13.00
CA ASN A 309 4.50 -1.63 12.61
C ASN A 309 5.42 -1.12 13.72
N HIS A 310 4.97 -0.08 14.43
CA HIS A 310 5.73 0.59 15.48
C HIS A 310 5.47 0.08 16.90
N ASP A 311 4.58 -0.91 17.08
CA ASP A 311 4.28 -1.47 18.40
C ASP A 311 5.41 -2.38 18.90
N TRP A 312 6.30 -1.80 19.71
CA TRP A 312 7.46 -2.51 20.23
C TRP A 312 7.09 -3.76 21.05
N GLU A 313 6.10 -3.66 21.93
CA GLU A 313 5.72 -4.76 22.82
C GLU A 313 5.07 -5.93 22.05
N GLN A 314 4.27 -5.61 21.03
CA GLN A 314 3.75 -6.61 20.11
C GLN A 314 4.89 -7.23 19.30
N ASN A 315 5.78 -6.41 18.75
CA ASN A 315 6.88 -6.86 17.90
C ASN A 315 7.77 -7.87 18.63
N GLN A 316 8.07 -7.68 19.93
CA GLN A 316 8.88 -8.63 20.71
C GLN A 316 8.27 -10.05 20.81
N LYS A 317 6.97 -10.22 20.50
CA LYS A 317 6.26 -11.50 20.56
C LYS A 317 6.18 -12.19 19.19
N ILE A 318 6.61 -11.52 18.12
CA ILE A 318 6.57 -12.04 16.76
C ILE A 318 7.96 -12.60 16.41
N PRO A 319 8.06 -13.79 15.77
CA PRO A 319 9.34 -14.30 15.26
C PRO A 319 9.92 -13.38 14.17
N HIS A 320 11.20 -13.04 14.28
CA HIS A 320 11.94 -12.27 13.26
C HIS A 320 12.80 -13.17 12.39
N ALA A 321 13.36 -12.65 11.30
CA ALA A 321 14.36 -13.37 10.53
C ALA A 321 15.57 -13.78 11.41
N PRO A 322 16.11 -15.00 11.23
CA PRO A 322 15.90 -15.91 10.09
C PRO A 322 14.68 -16.84 10.19
N GLU A 323 13.85 -16.75 11.22
CA GLU A 323 12.63 -17.55 11.36
C GLU A 323 11.59 -17.20 10.30
N TRP A 324 10.94 -18.25 9.76
CA TRP A 324 9.81 -18.12 8.83
C TRP A 324 8.49 -18.35 9.56
N ILE A 325 7.48 -17.58 9.17
CA ILE A 325 6.09 -17.70 9.60
C ILE A 325 5.30 -18.31 8.44
N LEU A 326 4.53 -19.35 8.71
CA LEU A 326 3.76 -20.13 7.75
C LEU A 326 2.26 -19.86 7.86
#